data_AF-A0A1B6NSM2-F1
#
_entry.id   AF-A0A1B6NSM2-F1
#
_cell.length_a   1.000
_cell.length_b   1.000
_cell.length_c   1.000
_cell.angle_alpha   90.00
_cell.angle_beta   90.00
_cell.angle_gamma   90.00
#
_symmetry.space_group_name_H-M   'P 1'
#
loop_
_entity.id
_entity.type
_entity.pdbx_description
1 polymer ?
#
loop_
_entity_poly.entity_id
_entity_poly.type
_entity_poly.pdbx_seq_one_letter_code
_entity_poly.pdbx_strand_id
1 'polypeptide(L)'
;MIMADDIKTLDDLKSAVSGTPAAAVDAAINREPQIDSQGRSYATGKRKDAVARVWVKPGSGKVLVNGKEINAYFARPVLQMILKQPFEV
;
A
#
# COMPACT_ATOMS: atom_id res chain seq x y z
N MET A 1 38.26 -32.84 -7.87
CA MET A 1 37.11 -33.53 -8.48
C MET A 1 36.07 -33.67 -7.38
N ILE A 2 35.22 -32.65 -7.21
CA ILE A 2 34.08 -32.68 -6.29
C ILE A 2 32.89 -33.07 -7.17
N MET A 3 32.48 -34.33 -7.10
CA MET A 3 31.31 -34.85 -7.80
C MET A 3 30.08 -34.46 -6.98
N ALA A 4 29.14 -33.79 -7.64
CA ALA A 4 27.87 -33.35 -7.09
C ALA A 4 27.00 -34.55 -6.69
N ASP A 5 26.29 -34.43 -5.56
CA ASP A 5 25.30 -35.41 -5.13
C ASP A 5 24.17 -35.49 -6.17
N ASP A 6 24.11 -36.62 -6.87
CA ASP A 6 23.15 -36.92 -7.92
C ASP A 6 21.79 -37.23 -7.27
N ILE A 7 20.86 -36.26 -7.34
CA ILE A 7 19.49 -36.38 -6.81
C ILE A 7 18.70 -37.33 -7.71
N LYS A 8 18.67 -38.63 -7.37
CA LYS A 8 18.07 -39.70 -8.19
C LYS A 8 16.69 -40.14 -7.76
N THR A 9 16.16 -39.65 -6.64
CA THR A 9 14.85 -40.05 -6.14
C THR A 9 13.92 -38.85 -5.97
N LEU A 10 12.62 -39.09 -6.15
CA LEU A 10 11.58 -38.08 -5.97
C LEU A 10 11.54 -37.55 -4.52
N ASP A 11 11.95 -38.38 -3.55
CA ASP A 11 12.06 -38.03 -2.13
C ASP A 11 13.21 -37.05 -1.83
N ASP A 12 14.32 -37.14 -2.55
CA ASP A 12 15.45 -36.21 -2.40
C ASP A 12 15.12 -34.81 -2.95
N LEU A 13 14.35 -34.73 -4.04
CA LEU A 13 13.79 -33.47 -4.56
C LEU A 13 12.83 -32.80 -3.57
N LYS A 14 12.06 -33.59 -2.82
CA LYS A 14 11.12 -33.08 -1.81
C LYS A 14 11.85 -32.46 -0.61
N SER A 15 13.00 -33.03 -0.24
CA SER A 15 13.84 -32.50 0.83
C SER A 15 14.55 -31.21 0.42
N ALA A 16 14.93 -31.07 -0.85
CA ALA A 16 15.52 -29.84 -1.40
C ALA A 16 14.52 -28.69 -1.60
N VAL A 17 13.23 -28.98 -1.84
CA VAL A 17 12.19 -27.95 -2.05
C VAL A 17 11.45 -27.54 -0.76
N SER A 18 11.75 -28.18 0.37
CA SER A 18 11.11 -27.88 1.66
C SER A 18 11.63 -26.59 2.34
N GLY A 19 12.50 -25.83 1.67
CA GLY A 19 12.95 -24.51 2.08
C GLY A 19 12.16 -23.39 1.39
N THR A 20 11.21 -22.81 2.12
CA THR A 20 10.35 -21.65 1.79
C THR A 20 8.98 -22.03 1.20
N PRO A 21 7.97 -22.31 2.06
CA PRO A 21 6.64 -21.89 1.68
C PRO A 21 6.73 -20.38 1.46
N ALA A 22 6.50 -19.94 0.23
CA ALA A 22 6.23 -18.55 -0.08
C ALA A 22 5.03 -18.16 0.80
N ALA A 23 5.35 -17.64 1.99
CA ALA A 23 4.35 -17.24 2.95
C ALA A 23 3.47 -16.25 2.23
N ALA A 24 2.20 -16.61 2.11
CA ALA A 24 1.14 -15.68 1.80
C ALA A 24 1.28 -14.52 2.80
N VAL A 25 1.86 -13.41 2.33
CA VAL A 25 1.94 -12.15 3.07
C VAL A 25 0.69 -11.31 2.81
N ASP A 26 -0.44 -11.95 2.54
CA ASP A 26 -1.78 -11.38 2.71
C ASP A 26 -2.26 -11.55 4.17
N ALA A 27 -1.32 -11.40 5.12
CA ALA A 27 -1.70 -11.12 6.49
C ALA A 27 -2.29 -9.71 6.49
N ALA A 28 -3.58 -9.60 6.80
CA ALA A 28 -4.26 -8.34 7.06
C ALA A 28 -3.48 -7.57 8.14
N ILE A 29 -2.56 -6.70 7.71
CA ILE A 29 -1.89 -5.77 8.60
C ILE A 29 -2.97 -4.79 9.04
N ASN A 30 -3.45 -4.96 10.27
CA ASN A 30 -4.21 -3.93 10.97
C ASN A 30 -3.29 -2.72 11.14
N ARG A 31 -3.29 -1.85 10.13
CA ARG A 31 -2.61 -0.56 10.17
C ARG A 31 -3.41 0.31 11.12
N GLU A 32 -3.06 0.27 12.39
CA GLU A 32 -3.59 1.22 13.36
C GLU A 32 -3.34 2.64 12.82
N PRO A 33 -4.37 3.50 12.73
CA PRO A 33 -4.19 4.86 12.27
C PRO A 33 -3.17 5.55 13.19
N GLN A 34 -2.04 5.98 12.63
CA GLN A 34 -1.10 6.82 13.36
C GLN A 34 -1.73 8.20 13.48
N ILE A 35 -2.34 8.47 14.63
CA ILE A 35 -2.95 9.75 14.97
C ILE A 35 -1.87 10.63 15.61
N ASP A 36 -1.71 11.84 15.09
CA ASP A 36 -0.81 12.83 15.68
C ASP A 36 -1.42 13.51 16.93
N SER A 37 -0.62 14.30 17.64
CA SER A 37 -1.09 15.08 18.80
C SER A 37 -2.23 16.06 18.47
N GLN A 38 -2.50 16.32 17.19
CA GLN A 38 -3.54 17.22 16.70
C GLN A 38 -4.79 16.46 16.23
N GLY A 39 -4.88 15.14 16.49
CA GLY A 39 -6.02 14.31 16.11
C GLY A 39 -6.12 14.05 14.61
N ARG A 40 -5.03 14.22 13.85
CA ARG A 40 -5.00 13.96 12.41
C ARG A 40 -4.41 12.58 12.15
N SER A 41 -5.09 11.80 11.33
CA SER A 41 -4.62 10.50 10.87
C SER A 41 -3.62 10.68 9.72
N TYR A 42 -2.44 10.09 9.87
CA TYR A 42 -1.44 10.05 8.82
C TYR A 42 -1.65 8.83 7.91
N ALA A 43 -1.61 9.05 6.59
CA ALA A 43 -1.69 8.00 5.59
C ALA A 43 -0.77 8.30 4.40
N THR A 44 -0.34 7.24 3.71
CA THR A 44 0.44 7.35 2.48
C THR A 44 -0.18 6.50 1.38
N GLY A 45 -0.36 7.08 0.19
CA GLY A 45 -0.81 6.39 -1.01
C GLY A 45 0.27 6.38 -2.09
N LYS A 46 0.35 5.30 -2.87
CA LYS A 46 1.28 5.17 -4.01
C LYS A 46 0.54 4.63 -5.23
N ARG A 47 0.78 5.21 -6.40
CA ARG A 47 0.27 4.71 -7.70
C ARG A 47 1.26 5.04 -8.80
N LYS A 48 1.80 4.01 -9.48
CA LYS A 48 2.90 4.16 -10.44
C LYS A 48 4.06 4.91 -9.75
N ASP A 49 4.55 5.99 -10.35
CA ASP A 49 5.63 6.83 -9.80
C ASP A 49 5.12 7.90 -8.82
N ALA A 50 3.79 8.04 -8.65
CA ALA A 50 3.21 9.05 -7.78
C ALA A 50 3.13 8.56 -6.33
N VAL A 51 3.57 9.43 -5.40
CA VAL A 51 3.50 9.22 -3.94
C VAL A 51 2.76 10.37 -3.30
N ALA A 52 1.73 10.08 -2.51
CA ALA A 52 0.93 11.06 -1.78
C ALA A 52 1.06 10.81 -0.28
N ARG A 53 1.43 11.85 0.48
CA ARG A 53 1.38 11.87 1.95
C ARG A 53 0.18 12.71 2.35
N VAL A 54 -0.71 12.14 3.16
CA VAL A 54 -2.02 12.72 3.46
C VAL A 54 -2.20 12.75 4.96
N TRP A 55 -2.75 13.86 5.43
CA TRP A 55 -3.21 14.03 6.80
C TRP A 55 -4.72 14.25 6.75
N VAL A 56 -5.47 13.37 7.40
CA VAL A 56 -6.93 13.42 7.42
C VAL A 56 -7.38 13.80 8.83
N LYS A 57 -8.33 14.70 8.93
CA LYS A 57 -8.99 15.02 10.19
C LYS A 57 -10.49 15.15 9.99
N PRO A 58 -11.32 14.78 10.98
CA PRO A 58 -12.75 15.09 10.93
C PRO A 58 -12.94 16.61 10.87
N GLY A 59 -13.81 17.10 9.98
CA GLY A 59 -14.05 18.53 9.80
C GLY A 59 -14.83 18.88 8.54
N SER A 60 -14.69 20.13 8.09
CA SER A 60 -15.49 20.77 7.02
C SER A 60 -15.38 20.20 5.59
N GLY A 61 -14.68 19.09 5.37
CA GLY A 61 -14.50 18.49 4.04
C GLY A 61 -13.63 19.28 3.06
N LYS A 62 -12.90 20.31 3.51
CA LYS A 62 -11.95 21.05 2.68
C LYS A 62 -10.72 20.19 2.37
N VAL A 63 -10.34 20.13 1.09
CA VAL A 63 -9.20 19.34 0.60
C VAL A 63 -8.18 20.26 -0.05
N LEU A 64 -6.98 20.30 0.52
CA LEU A 64 -5.84 21.03 0.00
C LEU A 64 -4.76 20.04 -0.47
N VAL A 65 -4.27 20.23 -1.69
CA VAL A 65 -3.22 19.41 -2.30
C VAL A 65 -2.02 20.30 -2.60
N ASN A 66 -0.89 20.06 -1.93
CA ASN A 66 0.33 20.87 -2.07
C ASN A 66 0.08 22.38 -1.90
N GLY A 67 -0.81 22.75 -0.97
CA GLY A 67 -1.17 24.14 -0.70
C GLY A 67 -2.16 24.77 -1.70
N LYS A 68 -2.66 24.00 -2.68
CA LYS A 68 -3.66 24.45 -3.65
C LYS A 68 -5.01 23.78 -3.40
N GLU A 69 -6.08 24.49 -3.71
CA GLU A 69 -7.44 23.92 -3.73
C GLU A 69 -7.56 22.80 -4.77
N ILE A 70 -8.44 21.83 -4.50
CA ILE A 70 -8.64 20.64 -5.36
C ILE A 70 -8.89 21.02 -6.83
N ASN A 71 -9.68 22.07 -7.08
CA ASN A 71 -10.03 22.54 -8.42
C ASN A 71 -8.83 23.16 -9.16
N ALA A 72 -7.92 23.79 -8.43
CA ALA A 72 -6.73 24.42 -8.99
C ALA A 72 -5.61 23.39 -9.24
N TYR A 73 -5.55 22.31 -8.44
CA TYR A 73 -4.56 21.25 -8.60
C TYR A 73 -4.97 20.25 -9.69
N PHE A 74 -6.23 19.80 -9.66
CA PHE A 74 -6.77 18.87 -10.65
C PHE A 74 -7.67 19.59 -11.65
N ALA A 75 -7.09 19.92 -12.80
CA ALA A 75 -7.81 20.64 -13.87
C ALA A 75 -8.99 19.84 -14.48
N ARG A 76 -8.97 18.50 -14.37
CA ARG A 76 -10.01 17.64 -14.95
C ARG A 76 -11.04 17.26 -13.88
N PRO A 77 -12.36 17.46 -14.12
CA PRO A 77 -13.40 17.18 -13.14
C PRO A 77 -13.49 15.68 -12.78
N VAL A 78 -13.14 14.79 -13.72
CA VAL A 78 -13.10 13.34 -13.48
C VAL A 78 -12.12 12.96 -12.34
N LEU A 79 -10.97 13.64 -12.25
CA LEU A 79 -10.00 13.36 -11.19
C LEU A 79 -10.49 13.83 -9.82
N GLN A 80 -11.26 14.92 -9.78
CA GLN A 80 -11.88 15.43 -8.57
C GLN A 80 -12.95 14.46 -8.06
N MET A 81 -13.73 13.87 -8.97
CA MET A 81 -14.73 12.85 -8.65
C MET A 81 -14.09 11.60 -8.04
N ILE A 82 -13.03 11.07 -8.66
CA ILE A 82 -12.33 9.88 -8.15
C ILE A 82 -11.77 10.12 -6.73
N LEU A 83 -11.29 11.33 -6.44
CA LEU A 83 -10.77 11.66 -5.11
C LEU A 83 -11.86 11.70 -4.03
N LYS A 84 -13.12 11.96 -4.41
CA LYS A 84 -14.26 12.02 -3.48
C LYS A 84 -14.87 10.66 -3.17
N GLN A 85 -14.82 9.71 -4.11
CA GLN A 85 -15.42 8.37 -3.98
C GLN A 85 -15.11 7.65 -2.65
N PRO A 86 -13.87 7.66 -2.10
CA PRO A 86 -13.58 6.99 -0.84
C PRO A 86 -14.30 7.57 0.39
N PHE A 87 -14.85 8.78 0.29
CA PHE A 87 -15.58 9.45 1.36
C PHE A 87 -17.11 9.34 1.21
N GLU A 88 -17.61 8.73 0.12
CA GLU A 88 -19.04 8.56 -0.16
C GLU A 88 -19.57 7.19 0.28
N VAL A 89 -18.71 6.29 0.77
CA VAL A 89 -19.04 4.92 1.19
C VAL A 89 -19.59 4.87 2.61
#